data_AF-A0A7K2F414-F1
#
_entry.id   AF-A0A7K2F414-F1
#
_cell.length_a   1.000
_cell.length_b   1.000
_cell.length_c   1.000
_cell.angle_alpha   90.00
_cell.angle_beta   90.00
_cell.angle_gamma   90.00
#
_symmetry.space_group_name_H-M   'P 1'
#
loop_
_entity.id
_entity.type
_entity.pdbx_description
1 polymer ?
#
loop_
_entity_poly.entity_id
_entity_poly.type
_entity_poly.pdbx_seq_one_letter_code
_entity_poly.pdbx_strand_id
1 'polypeptide(L)'
;MATERFSISMSAEVRERIKEHAADAGLDVSTFLTIAAQAQMDQQDRVRRIFKPFEEARDEAEEQAGTGTWAGDDIELTSEERGEVAAILGRPTRDEDAA
;
A
#
# COMPACT_ATOMS: atom_id res chain seq x y z
N MET A 1 26.34 9.20 21.98
CA MET A 1 24.99 8.61 21.84
C MET A 1 25.03 7.27 22.55
N ALA A 2 24.15 7.05 23.53
CA ALA A 2 24.12 5.78 24.25
C ALA A 2 23.55 4.68 23.34
N THR A 3 24.16 3.50 23.34
CA THR A 3 23.66 2.34 22.59
C THR A 3 22.42 1.79 23.30
N GLU A 4 21.29 1.78 22.61
CA GLU A 4 20.06 1.18 23.13
C GLU A 4 20.04 -0.33 22.86
N ARG A 5 19.56 -1.11 23.83
CA ARG A 5 19.48 -2.56 23.73
C ARG A 5 18.06 -2.99 23.41
N PHE A 6 17.91 -3.77 22.35
CA PHE A 6 16.66 -4.40 21.96
C PHE A 6 16.75 -5.92 22.18
N SER A 7 15.69 -6.51 22.73
CA SER A 7 15.53 -7.96 22.79
C SER A 7 14.53 -8.38 21.73
N ILE A 8 14.93 -9.33 20.88
CA ILE A 8 14.12 -9.80 19.75
C ILE A 8 13.90 -11.29 19.93
N SER A 9 12.63 -11.69 20.01
CA SER A 9 12.26 -13.11 20.00
C SER A 9 12.24 -13.63 18.56
N MET A 10 12.81 -14.81 18.34
CA MET A 10 12.83 -15.48 17.04
C MET A 10 12.87 -16.99 17.22
N SER A 11 12.55 -17.74 16.17
CA SER A 11 12.67 -19.19 16.20
C SER A 11 14.14 -19.63 16.32
N ALA A 12 14.36 -20.81 16.88
CA ALA A 12 15.71 -21.37 17.01
C ALA A 12 16.39 -21.53 15.64
N GLU A 13 15.64 -21.96 14.62
CA GLU A 13 16.14 -22.09 13.25
C GLU A 13 16.67 -20.76 12.69
N VAL A 14 15.90 -19.68 12.85
CA VAL A 14 16.34 -18.36 12.37
C VAL A 14 17.58 -17.88 13.12
N ARG A 15 17.64 -18.11 14.45
CA ARG A 15 18.80 -17.76 15.26
C ARG A 15 20.07 -18.49 14.80
N GLU A 16 20.00 -19.78 14.50
CA GLU A 16 21.18 -20.54 14.06
C GLU A 16 21.66 -20.09 12.68
N ARG A 17 20.75 -19.87 11.72
CA ARG A 17 21.14 -19.31 10.40
C ARG A 17 21.82 -17.95 10.53
N ILE A 18 21.33 -17.07 11.42
CA ILE A 18 21.97 -15.77 11.65
C ILE A 18 23.39 -15.93 12.18
N LYS A 19 23.62 -16.89 13.10
CA LYS A 19 24.97 -17.15 13.62
C LYS A 19 25.91 -17.66 12.55
N GLU A 20 25.45 -18.59 11.70
CA GLU A 20 26.23 -19.12 10.59
C GLU A 20 26.64 -17.99 9.64
N HIS A 21 25.70 -17.16 9.20
CA HIS A 21 25.99 -16.03 8.32
C HIS A 21 26.90 -14.98 8.96
N ALA A 22 26.74 -14.72 10.27
CA ALA A 22 27.63 -13.81 10.99
C ALA A 22 29.05 -14.38 11.04
N ALA A 23 29.20 -15.68 11.32
CA ALA A 23 30.49 -16.36 11.35
C ALA A 23 31.18 -16.37 9.97
N ASP A 24 30.43 -16.66 8.90
CA ASP A 24 30.93 -16.63 7.52
C ASP A 24 31.43 -15.24 7.11
N ALA A 25 30.76 -14.18 7.61
CA ALA A 25 31.17 -12.80 7.40
C ALA A 25 32.32 -12.35 8.33
N GLY A 26 32.73 -13.17 9.29
CA GLY A 26 33.72 -12.81 10.31
C GLY A 26 33.23 -11.74 11.30
N LEU A 27 31.91 -11.63 11.49
CA LEU A 27 31.27 -10.62 12.33
C LEU A 27 30.61 -11.26 13.54
N ASP A 28 30.47 -10.49 14.63
CA ASP A 28 29.58 -10.90 15.71
C ASP A 28 28.11 -10.74 15.29
N VAL A 29 27.23 -11.52 15.93
CA VAL A 29 25.79 -11.53 15.62
C VAL A 29 25.14 -10.16 15.76
N SER A 30 25.55 -9.35 16.74
CA SER A 30 24.94 -8.04 16.96
C SER A 30 25.35 -7.04 15.87
N THR A 31 26.61 -7.06 15.45
CA THR A 31 27.11 -6.25 14.33
C THR A 31 26.47 -6.69 13.01
N PHE A 32 26.41 -8.00 12.75
CA PHE A 32 25.75 -8.54 11.58
C PHE A 32 24.29 -8.09 11.49
N LEU A 33 23.53 -8.22 12.58
CA LEU A 33 22.13 -7.79 12.63
C LEU A 33 21.97 -6.27 12.48
N THR A 34 22.88 -5.48 13.03
CA THR A 34 22.86 -4.01 12.89
C THR A 34 23.05 -3.60 11.43
N ILE A 35 24.03 -4.19 10.75
CA ILE A 35 24.30 -3.93 9.34
C ILE A 35 23.12 -4.38 8.46
N ALA A 36 22.57 -5.57 8.74
CA ALA A 36 21.42 -6.09 8.01
C ALA A 36 20.18 -5.19 8.18
N ALA A 37 19.92 -4.69 9.39
CA ALA A 37 18.84 -3.76 9.65
C ALA A 37 19.03 -2.43 8.89
N GLN A 38 20.25 -1.89 8.88
CA GLN A 38 20.57 -0.68 8.09
C GLN A 38 20.36 -0.90 6.60
N ALA A 39 20.84 -2.02 6.05
CA ALA A 39 20.66 -2.34 4.64
C ALA A 39 19.17 -2.46 4.27
N GLN A 40 18.35 -3.04 5.15
CA GLN A 40 16.91 -3.14 4.97
C GLN A 40 16.23 -1.77 5.03
N MET A 41 16.63 -0.89 5.95
CA MET A 41 16.14 0.49 6.03
C MET A 41 16.47 1.25 4.74
N ASP A 42 17.71 1.19 4.29
CA ASP A 42 18.15 1.84 3.04
C ASP A 42 17.38 1.33 1.82
N GLN A 43 17.09 0.02 1.77
CA GLN A 43 16.28 -0.56 0.70
C GLN A 43 14.84 -0.02 0.74
N GLN A 44 14.22 0.02 1.92
CA GLN A 44 12.87 0.55 2.08
C GLN A 44 12.80 2.05 1.75
N ASP A 45 13.79 2.83 2.18
CA ASP A 45 13.86 4.26 1.88
C ASP A 45 14.06 4.53 0.38
N ARG A 46 14.85 3.70 -0.30
CA ARG A 46 14.97 3.73 -1.76
C ARG A 46 13.61 3.48 -2.43
N VAL A 47 12.89 2.45 -1.98
CA VAL A 47 11.55 2.13 -2.50
C VAL A 47 10.60 3.29 -2.25
N ARG A 48 10.50 3.78 -1.01
CA ARG A 48 9.64 4.93 -0.64
C ARG A 48 9.96 6.16 -1.48
N ARG A 49 11.23 6.46 -1.73
CA ARG A 49 11.63 7.59 -2.58
C ARG A 49 11.12 7.47 -4.01
N ILE A 50 11.08 6.27 -4.57
CA ILE A 50 10.55 6.02 -5.92
C ILE A 50 9.03 6.25 -5.95
N PHE A 51 8.33 5.84 -4.89
CA PHE A 51 6.86 5.93 -4.84
C PHE A 51 6.33 7.29 -4.36
N LYS A 52 7.13 8.08 -3.65
CA LYS A 52 6.73 9.40 -3.12
C LYS A 52 6.09 10.32 -4.16
N PRO A 53 6.63 10.50 -5.38
CA PRO A 53 6.00 11.36 -6.38
C PRO A 53 4.62 10.86 -6.84
N PHE A 54 4.38 9.55 -6.82
CA PHE A 54 3.08 8.97 -7.18
C PHE A 54 2.05 9.14 -6.07
N GLU A 55 2.49 9.02 -4.81
CA GLU A 55 1.65 9.33 -3.66
C GLU A 55 1.28 10.81 -3.66
N GLU A 56 2.25 11.71 -3.90
CA GLU A 56 2.00 13.16 -4.02
C GLU A 56 1.04 13.48 -5.19
N ALA A 57 1.24 12.88 -6.35
CA ALA A 57 0.36 13.07 -7.51
C ALA A 57 -1.06 12.50 -7.27
N ARG A 58 -1.18 11.40 -6.53
CA ARG A 58 -2.47 10.86 -6.10
C ARG A 58 -3.14 11.83 -5.14
N ASP A 59 -2.44 12.28 -4.11
CA ASP A 59 -3.00 13.17 -3.09
C ASP A 59 -3.43 14.51 -3.71
N GLU A 60 -2.64 15.04 -4.64
CA GLU A 60 -3.00 16.22 -5.45
C GLU A 60 -4.23 15.94 -6.32
N ALA A 61 -4.30 14.79 -6.98
CA ALA A 61 -5.46 14.41 -7.79
C ALA A 61 -6.72 14.20 -6.93
N GLU A 62 -6.60 13.65 -5.73
CA GLU A 62 -7.70 13.49 -4.77
C GLU A 62 -8.19 14.85 -4.24
N GLU A 63 -7.27 15.77 -3.96
CA GLU A 63 -7.62 17.15 -3.59
C GLU A 63 -8.32 17.89 -4.75
N GLN A 64 -7.80 17.75 -5.97
CA GLN A 64 -8.36 18.39 -7.17
C GLN A 64 -9.69 17.79 -7.61
N ALA A 65 -9.86 16.47 -7.49
CA ALA A 65 -11.12 15.81 -7.82
C ALA A 65 -12.27 16.31 -6.94
N GLY A 66 -11.95 16.77 -5.72
CA GLY A 66 -12.96 17.18 -4.75
C GLY A 66 -13.89 16.03 -4.36
N THR A 67 -14.71 16.23 -3.34
CA THR A 67 -15.83 15.32 -3.01
C THR A 67 -17.12 15.73 -3.75
N GLY A 68 -16.99 16.57 -4.76
CA GLY A 68 -18.11 17.18 -5.47
C GLY A 68 -18.71 16.25 -6.53
N THR A 69 -19.99 16.48 -6.79
CA THR A 69 -20.77 16.01 -7.95
C THR A 69 -19.90 16.00 -9.20
N TRP A 70 -19.65 14.81 -9.76
CA TRP A 70 -18.88 14.67 -11.00
C TRP A 70 -19.61 15.38 -12.14
N ALA A 71 -18.87 15.87 -13.13
CA ALA A 71 -19.50 16.39 -14.34
C ALA A 71 -20.33 15.28 -15.00
N GLY A 72 -21.66 15.36 -14.87
CA GLY A 72 -22.58 14.30 -15.28
C GLY A 72 -23.45 13.71 -14.16
N ASP A 73 -23.15 13.96 -12.88
CA ASP A 73 -23.98 13.48 -11.76
C ASP A 73 -25.32 14.24 -11.67
N ASP A 74 -25.43 15.42 -12.28
CA ASP A 74 -26.66 16.19 -12.47
C ASP A 74 -27.43 15.80 -13.75
N ILE A 75 -26.87 14.92 -14.58
CA ILE A 75 -27.54 14.41 -15.78
C ILE A 75 -28.50 13.30 -15.39
N GLU A 76 -29.77 13.68 -15.27
CA GLU A 76 -30.87 12.73 -15.18
C GLU A 76 -31.01 11.96 -16.50
N LEU A 77 -30.74 10.66 -16.46
CA LEU A 77 -30.90 9.77 -17.62
C LEU A 77 -32.38 9.67 -17.99
N THR A 78 -32.67 9.74 -19.29
CA THR A 78 -34.01 9.44 -19.79
C THR A 78 -34.35 7.96 -19.56
N SER A 79 -35.64 7.62 -19.60
CA SER A 79 -36.08 6.22 -19.42
C SER A 79 -35.50 5.26 -20.47
N GLU A 80 -35.24 5.75 -21.69
CA GLU A 80 -34.61 4.98 -22.76
C GLU A 80 -33.13 4.70 -22.44
N GLU A 81 -32.37 5.73 -22.07
CA GLU A 81 -30.95 5.61 -21.70
C GLU A 81 -30.76 4.74 -20.44
N ARG A 82 -31.68 4.81 -19.47
CA ARG A 82 -31.68 3.89 -18.30
C ARG A 82 -31.83 2.43 -18.72
N GLY A 83 -32.67 2.16 -19.71
CA GLY A 83 -32.84 0.81 -20.28
C GLY A 83 -31.58 0.31 -20.96
N GLU A 84 -30.90 1.17 -21.73
CA GLU A 84 -29.63 0.85 -22.40
C GLU A 84 -28.51 0.56 -21.39
N VAL A 85 -28.34 1.41 -20.37
CA VAL A 85 -27.33 1.23 -19.32
C VAL A 85 -27.60 -0.05 -18.51
N ALA A 86 -28.86 -0.34 -18.17
CA ALA A 86 -29.24 -1.56 -17.47
C ALA A 86 -28.92 -2.83 -18.28
N ALA A 87 -29.15 -2.80 -19.59
CA ALA A 87 -28.80 -3.88 -20.50
C ALA A 87 -27.28 -4.12 -20.59
N ILE A 88 -26.48 -3.03 -20.58
CA ILE A 88 -25.00 -3.11 -20.61
C ILE A 88 -24.43 -3.62 -19.28
N LEU A 89 -24.94 -3.13 -18.15
CA LEU A 89 -24.44 -3.47 -16.81
C LEU A 89 -25.02 -4.77 -16.26
N GLY A 90 -25.95 -5.41 -16.98
CA GLY A 90 -26.62 -6.65 -16.56
C GLY A 90 -27.42 -6.50 -15.26
N ARG A 91 -27.82 -5.27 -14.89
CA ARG A 91 -28.67 -5.02 -13.73
C ARG A 91 -30.12 -4.99 -14.18
N PRO A 92 -31.05 -5.70 -13.52
CA PRO A 92 -32.46 -5.52 -13.81
C PRO A 92 -32.84 -4.07 -13.47
N THR A 93 -33.51 -3.40 -14.41
CA THR A 93 -34.16 -2.11 -14.16
C THR A 93 -35.08 -2.31 -12.97
N ARG A 94 -34.70 -1.78 -11.81
CA ARG A 94 -35.54 -1.82 -10.63
C ARG A 94 -36.64 -0.80 -10.91
N ASP A 95 -37.78 -1.27 -11.40
CA ASP A 95 -39.02 -0.50 -11.43
C ASP A 95 -39.30 -0.05 -9.99
N GLU A 96 -38.92 1.18 -9.67
CA GLU A 96 -39.61 1.96 -8.65
C GLU A 96 -40.97 2.31 -9.23
N ASP A 97 -41.93 1.40 -9.06
CA ASP A 97 -43.36 1.69 -8.97
C ASP A 97 -44.13 0.41 -8.59
N ALA A 98 -44.13 0.09 -7.29
CA ALA A 98 -45.18 -0.72 -6.66
C ALA A 98 -45.13 -0.61 -5.13
N ALA A 99 -45.71 0.45 -4.57
CA ALA A 99 -46.65 0.45 -3.43
C ALA A 99 -46.96 1.87 -2.94
#